data_AF-A0A7J8LL73-F1
#
_entry.id   AF-A0A7J8LL73-F1
#
_cell.length_a   1.000
_cell.length_b   1.000
_cell.length_c   1.000
_cell.angle_alpha   90.00
_cell.angle_beta   90.00
_cell.angle_gamma   90.00
#
_symmetry.space_group_name_H-M   'P 1'
#
loop_
_entity.id
_entity.type
_entity.pdbx_description
1 polymer ?
#
loop_
_entity_poly.entity_id
_entity_poly.type
_entity_poly.pdbx_seq_one_letter_code
_entity_poly.pdbx_strand_id
1 'polypeptide(L)' 'MVQSHGNNDEYFHPEAKVYSLRSNCWRRIKDVCFYLKFNREFGFLANNALHWMVFKTPQSDNRNLVGFNLRSEEFRFLEL' A
#
# COMPACT_ATOMS: atom_id res chain seq x y z
N MET A 1 -0.87 -1.03 10.56
CA MET A 1 0.59 -1.19 10.63
C MET A 1 0.94 -2.30 9.64
N VAL A 2 1.51 -1.96 8.49
CA VAL A 2 2.02 -2.96 7.53
C VAL A 2 3.44 -3.28 8.00
N GLN A 3 3.70 -4.51 8.44
CA GLN A 3 5.05 -4.97 8.78
C GLN A 3 5.68 -5.59 7.53
N SER A 4 6.74 -5.00 7.01
CA SER A 4 7.60 -5.61 6.00
C SER A 4 8.77 -6.35 6.68
N HIS A 5 9.09 -7.55 6.18
CA HIS A 5 10.26 -8.31 6.60
C HIS A 5 11.13 -8.57 5.37
N GLY A 6 12.36 -8.05 5.36
CA GLY A 6 13.34 -8.31 4.31
C GLY A 6 14.57 -7.40 4.41
N ASN A 7 15.75 -8.02 4.33
CA ASN A 7 17.06 -7.44 4.67
C ASN A 7 17.97 -7.16 3.46
N ASN A 8 17.40 -7.03 2.26
CA ASN A 8 18.13 -6.66 1.04
C ASN A 8 17.34 -5.56 0.32
N ASP A 9 18.02 -4.75 -0.50
CA ASP A 9 17.43 -3.75 -1.43
C ASP A 9 16.61 -4.43 -2.55
N GLU A 10 15.67 -5.29 -2.17
CA GLU A 10 14.83 -6.12 -3.01
C GLU A 10 13.42 -5.57 -2.97
N TYR A 11 12.90 -5.27 -4.14
CA TYR A 11 11.56 -4.76 -4.36
C TYR A 11 10.51 -5.66 -3.71
N PHE A 12 9.76 -5.12 -2.76
CA PHE A 12 8.71 -5.87 -2.07
C PHE A 12 7.42 -5.82 -2.86
N HIS A 13 6.84 -7.00 -3.13
CA HIS A 13 5.42 -7.09 -3.45
C HIS A 13 4.63 -6.84 -2.17
N PRO A 14 3.91 -5.72 -2.04
CA PRO A 14 3.20 -5.41 -0.81
C PRO A 14 2.02 -6.37 -0.66
N GLU A 15 1.88 -6.97 0.52
CA GLU A 15 0.64 -7.61 0.91
C GLU A 15 -0.21 -6.60 1.68
N ALA A 16 -1.41 -6.30 1.18
CA ALA A 16 -2.36 -5.47 1.88
C ALA A 16 -3.32 -6.34 2.72
N LYS A 17 -3.40 -6.07 4.03
CA LYS A 17 -4.39 -6.68 4.92
C LYS A 17 -5.21 -5.61 5.62
N VAL A 18 -6.50 -5.87 5.76
CA VAL A 18 -7.42 -5.06 6.56
C VAL A 18 -7.81 -5.85 7.79
N TYR A 19 -7.70 -5.20 8.94
CA TYR A 19 -8.23 -5.71 10.19
C TYR A 19 -9.62 -5.13 10.42
N SER A 20 -10.59 -6.00 10.68
CA SER A 20 -11.97 -5.61 10.98
C SER A 20 -12.23 -5.80 12.46
N LEU A 21 -12.62 -4.72 13.14
CA LEU A 21 -13.03 -4.76 14.55
C LEU A 21 -14.31 -5.57 14.76
N ARG A 22 -15.24 -5.53 13.79
CA ARG A 22 -16.53 -6.25 13.88
C ARG A 22 -16.32 -7.77 13.93
N SER A 23 -15.39 -8.27 13.12
CA SER A 23 -15.12 -9.71 12.98
C SER A 23 -13.87 -10.15 13.72
N ASN A 24 -13.14 -9.22 14.35
CA ASN A 24 -11.89 -9.46 15.06
C ASN A 24 -10.88 -10.30 14.25
N CYS A 25 -10.74 -10.01 12.96
CA CYS A 25 -9.89 -10.79 12.09
C CYS A 25 -9.16 -9.94 11.06
N TRP A 26 -8.00 -10.44 10.63
CA TRP A 26 -7.26 -9.93 9.49
C TRP A 26 -7.75 -10.62 8.22
N ARG A 27 -7.98 -9.83 7.17
CA ARG A 27 -8.28 -10.34 5.84
C ARG A 27 -7.31 -9.74 4.82
N ARG A 28 -6.82 -10.59 3.93
CA ARG A 28 -6.03 -10.17 2.77
C ARG A 28 -6.93 -9.47 1.76
N ILE A 29 -6.49 -8.30 1.30
CA ILE A 29 -7.07 -7.59 0.16
C ILE A 29 -6.33 -8.05 -1.11
N LYS A 30 -6.96 -7.91 -2.27
CA LYS A 30 -6.39 -8.28 -3.58
C LYS A 30 -4.93 -7.83 -3.72
N ASP A 31 -4.19 -8.61 -4.50
CA ASP A 31 -2.80 -8.31 -4.82
C ASP A 31 -2.67 -6.94 -5.47
N VAL A 32 -1.66 -6.19 -5.03
CA VAL A 32 -1.38 -4.83 -5.49
C VAL A 32 -0.19 -4.83 -6.43
N CYS A 33 -0.30 -4.09 -7.52
CA CYS A 33 0.74 -3.93 -8.53
C CYS A 33 1.49 -2.60 -8.35
N PHE A 34 2.14 -2.43 -7.20
CA PHE A 34 3.07 -1.32 -6.95
C PHE A 34 4.14 -1.76 -5.95
N TYR A 35 5.23 -1.01 -5.87
CA TYR A 35 6.41 -1.34 -5.09
C TYR A 35 6.70 -0.26 -4.06
N LEU A 36 7.18 -0.69 -2.89
CA LEU A 36 7.74 0.17 -1.86
C LEU A 36 9.26 -0.04 -1.85
N LYS A 37 10.02 1.04 -2.05
CA LYS A 37 11.50 1.00 -1.98
C LYS A 37 12.03 1.15 -0.55
N PHE A 38 11.23 1.70 0.36
CA PHE A 38 11.70 2.04 1.71
C PHE A 38 10.82 1.37 2.78
N ASN A 39 11.48 0.76 3.77
CA ASN A 39 10.84 0.01 4.87
C ASN A 39 10.01 0.87 5.86
N ARG A 40 9.85 2.17 5.60
CA ARG A 40 9.19 3.12 6.52
C ARG A 40 8.31 4.15 5.82
N GLU A 41 7.77 3.83 4.64
CA GLU A 41 6.79 4.69 3.99
C GLU A 41 5.51 4.79 4.84
N PHE A 42 5.15 6.00 5.25
CA PHE A 42 3.97 6.26 6.06
C PHE A 42 2.74 6.43 5.17
N GLY A 43 1.60 5.89 5.63
CA GLY A 43 0.31 6.10 4.98
C GLY A 43 -0.46 7.27 5.57
N PHE A 44 -1.17 8.03 4.75
CA PHE A 44 -1.97 9.18 5.15
C PHE A 44 -3.46 8.96 4.86
N LEU A 45 -4.32 9.10 5.88
CA LEU A 45 -5.76 9.03 5.69
C LEU A 45 -6.30 10.42 5.32
N ALA A 46 -6.85 10.54 4.12
CA ALA A 46 -7.49 11.77 3.63
C ALA A 46 -8.64 11.40 2.69
N ASN A 47 -9.72 12.19 2.66
CA ASN A 47 -10.85 11.97 1.75
C ASN A 47 -11.37 10.51 1.71
N ASN A 48 -11.47 9.88 2.88
CA ASN A 48 -11.93 8.49 3.05
C ASN A 48 -11.08 7.42 2.32
N ALA A 49 -9.83 7.74 2.00
CA ALA A 49 -8.87 6.81 1.43
C ALA A 49 -7.51 6.91 2.13
N LEU A 50 -6.81 5.77 2.24
CA LEU A 50 -5.46 5.70 2.78
C LEU A 50 -4.46 5.82 1.63
N HIS A 51 -3.53 6.76 1.72
CA HIS A 51 -2.63 7.13 0.63
C HIS A 51 -1.17 6.82 0.95
N TRP A 52 -0.41 6.39 -0.06
CA TRP A 52 1.04 6.16 0.03
C TRP A 52 1.77 6.63 -1.23
N MET A 53 3.03 7.00 -1.06
CA MET A 53 3.96 7.17 -2.18
C MET A 53 4.55 5.81 -2.54
N VAL A 54 4.43 5.43 -3.81
CA VAL A 54 4.81 4.11 -4.32
C VAL A 54 5.51 4.23 -5.67
N PHE A 55 6.11 3.13 -6.13
CA PHE A 55 6.73 3.04 -7.45
C PHE A 55 5.95 2.03 -8.31
N LYS A 56 5.66 2.38 -9.58
CA LYS A 56 4.95 1.49 -10.51
C LYS A 56 5.79 0.27 -10.91
N THR A 57 7.10 0.48 -11.05
CA THR A 57 8.06 -0.57 -11.33
C THR A 57 9.23 -0.47 -10.36
N PRO A 58 9.96 -1.56 -10.15
CA PRO A 58 11.19 -1.57 -9.38
C PRO A 58 12.17 -0.46 -9.78
N GLN A 59 12.47 -0.37 -11.08
CA GLN A 59 13.50 0.53 -11.61
C GLN A 59 13.04 1.98 -11.74
N SER A 60 11.76 2.30 -11.45
CA SER A 60 11.24 3.66 -11.57
C SER A 60 11.77 4.56 -10.46
N ASP A 61 12.27 5.74 -10.83
CA ASP A 61 12.59 6.80 -9.87
C ASP A 61 11.41 7.75 -9.63
N ASN A 62 10.39 7.67 -10.49
CA ASN A 62 9.17 8.45 -10.35
C ASN A 62 8.28 7.84 -9.26
N ARG A 63 8.04 8.62 -8.21
CA ARG A 63 7.04 8.31 -7.19
C ARG A 63 5.64 8.59 -7.73
N ASN A 64 4.71 7.72 -7.38
CA ASN A 64 3.30 7.83 -7.73
C ASN A 64 2.50 7.82 -6.43
N LEU A 65 1.40 8.56 -6.40
CA LEU A 65 0.46 8.49 -5.28
C LEU A 65 -0.56 7.38 -5.55
N VAL A 66 -0.73 6.47 -4.59
CA VAL A 66 -1.81 5.47 -4.62
C VAL A 66 -2.73 5.69 -3.44
N GLY A 67 -4.04 5.62 -3.66
CA GLY A 67 -5.08 5.65 -2.64
C GLY A 67 -5.80 4.31 -2.53
N PHE A 68 -6.06 3.85 -1.31
CA PHE A 68 -6.92 2.72 -0.98
C PHE A 68 -8.24 3.23 -0.41
N ASN A 69 -9.33 3.01 -1.12
CA ASN A 69 -10.66 3.42 -0.66
C ASN A 69 -11.20 2.41 0.36
N LEU A 70 -11.47 2.86 1.60
CA LEU A 70 -11.91 1.99 2.68
C LEU A 70 -13.32 1.40 2.48
N ARG A 71 -14.15 2.02 1.64
CA ARG A 71 -15.53 1.58 1.37
C ARG A 71 -15.59 0.53 0.25
N SER A 72 -14.88 0.76 -0.85
CA SER A 72 -14.87 -0.16 -1.99
C SER A 72 -13.75 -1.21 -1.91
N GLU A 73 -12.76 -0.99 -1.04
CA GLU A 73 -11.55 -1.82 -0.92
C GLU A 73 -10.75 -1.92 -2.23
N GLU A 74 -10.69 -0.82 -2.96
CA GLU A 74 -9.95 -0.72 -4.22
C GLU A 74 -8.77 0.24 -4.10
N PHE A 75 -7.68 -0.12 -4.77
CA PHE A 75 -6.52 0.75 -4.98
C PHE A 75 -6.67 1.54 -6.28
N ARG A 76 -6.29 2.81 -6.26
CA ARG A 76 -6.26 3.67 -7.44
C ARG A 76 -5.01 4.54 -7.42
N PHE A 77 -4.31 4.60 -8.56
CA PHE A 77 -3.29 5.61 -8.77
C PHE A 77 -3.97 6.97 -8.96
N LEU A 78 -3.36 7.99 -8.39
CA LEU A 78 -3.80 9.37 -8.52
C LEU A 78 -2.78 10.13 -9.36
N GLU A 79 -3.30 10.97 -10.26
CA GLU A 79 -2.48 11.96 -10.96
C GLU A 79 -2.23 13.13 -10.02
N LEU A 80 -0.98 13.63 -10.02
CA LEU A 80 -0.53 14.78 -9.23
C LEU A 80 -0.37 16.01 -10.11
#